data_AF-A0A3P3ZEB4-F1
#
_entry.id   AF-A0A3P3ZEB4-F1
#
_cell.length_a   1.000
_cell.length_b   1.000
_cell.length_c   1.000
_cell.angle_alpha   90.00
_cell.angle_beta   90.00
_cell.angle_gamma   90.00
#
_symmetry.space_group_name_H-M   'P 1'
#
loop_
_entity.id
_entity.type
_entity.pdbx_description
1 polymer ?
#
loop_
_entity_poly.entity_id
_entity_poly.type
_entity_poly.pdbx_seq_one_letter_code
_entity_poly.pdbx_strand_id
1 'polypeptide(L)'
;MVKPHLRHYQVVGRESPSEKNPEPTVYKFEVFAPNFVVAKSRFWRMMKIKNKVKATHGDVLSCKVVKDAKLVARNYLVDIAYYSQRCGYTRMVKEFRDVSKTGAVSQAYHDLASRHRARYHNIEVLCVKSIPDHEVKHLSIAQYHAPTCPSRSCSAALRQPARTAPYSSRRTRSALWWRKECVRVLLRC
;
A
#
# COMPACT_ATOMS: atom_id res chain seq x y z
N MET A 1 -7.37 -9.32 9.18
CA MET A 1 -7.12 -8.67 7.88
C MET A 1 -6.78 -7.20 8.13
N VAL A 2 -5.56 -6.75 7.82
CA VAL A 2 -5.18 -5.34 7.99
C VAL A 2 -6.00 -4.52 7.00
N LYS A 3 -6.88 -3.64 7.50
CA LYS A 3 -7.66 -2.74 6.62
C LYS A 3 -6.69 -1.73 5.99
N PRO A 4 -6.69 -1.56 4.65
CA PRO A 4 -5.87 -0.53 4.02
C PRO A 4 -6.34 0.85 4.50
N HIS A 5 -5.38 1.73 4.76
CA HIS A 5 -5.65 3.10 5.22
C HIS A 5 -6.34 3.94 4.12
N LEU A 6 -6.06 3.63 2.86
CA LEU A 6 -6.62 4.34 1.70
C LEU A 6 -7.82 3.59 1.11
N ARG A 7 -8.81 4.37 0.67
CA ARG A 7 -9.97 3.90 -0.09
C ARG A 7 -9.84 4.37 -1.54
N HIS A 8 -10.35 3.56 -2.47
CA HIS A 8 -10.40 3.89 -3.88
C HIS A 8 -11.70 4.63 -4.18
N TYR A 9 -11.58 5.85 -4.68
CA TYR A 9 -12.70 6.68 -5.10
C TYR A 9 -12.67 6.89 -6.61
N GLN A 10 -13.83 6.77 -7.22
CA GLN A 10 -14.09 7.29 -8.55
C GLN A 10 -14.80 8.62 -8.40
N VAL A 11 -14.09 9.69 -8.75
CA VAL A 11 -14.61 11.06 -8.71
C VAL A 11 -14.88 11.51 -10.14
N VAL A 12 -16.11 11.96 -10.36
CA VAL A 12 -16.58 12.49 -11.64
C VAL A 12 -16.97 13.95 -11.41
N GLY A 13 -16.49 14.82 -12.28
CA GLY A 13 -16.82 16.24 -12.24
C GLY A 13 -16.62 16.91 -13.59
N ARG A 14 -17.14 18.12 -13.70
CA ARG A 14 -17.12 18.93 -14.92
C ARG A 14 -16.89 20.39 -14.56
N GLU A 15 -16.60 21.20 -15.58
CA GLU A 15 -16.72 22.65 -15.46
C GLU A 15 -18.21 23.03 -15.36
N SER A 16 -18.52 24.12 -14.66
CA SER A 16 -19.90 24.62 -14.58
C SER A 16 -20.30 25.14 -15.97
N PRO A 17 -21.50 24.80 -16.46
CA PRO A 17 -21.93 25.21 -17.79
C PRO A 17 -22.00 26.74 -17.86
N SER A 18 -21.46 27.31 -18.94
CA SER A 18 -21.44 28.76 -19.20
C SER A 18 -22.02 29.01 -20.60
N GLU A 19 -22.46 30.24 -20.89
CA GLU A 19 -23.00 30.61 -22.21
C GLU A 19 -22.05 30.29 -23.36
N LYS A 20 -20.73 30.35 -23.11
CA LYS A 20 -19.70 30.01 -24.10
C LYS A 20 -19.58 28.50 -24.35
N ASN A 21 -19.80 27.69 -23.32
CA ASN A 21 -19.67 26.23 -23.35
C ASN A 21 -20.85 25.61 -22.57
N PRO A 22 -22.01 25.41 -23.22
CA PRO A 22 -23.21 24.90 -22.56
C PRO A 22 -23.07 23.42 -22.15
N GLU A 23 -22.27 22.64 -22.89
CA GLU A 23 -22.02 21.23 -22.61
C GLU A 23 -20.54 20.94 -22.35
N PRO A 24 -20.04 21.19 -21.13
CA PRO A 24 -18.65 20.96 -20.79
C PRO A 24 -18.33 19.46 -20.66
N THR A 25 -17.10 19.10 -21.06
CA THR A 25 -16.60 17.72 -20.97
C THR A 25 -16.58 17.21 -19.53
N VAL A 26 -17.10 16.00 -19.33
CA VAL A 26 -17.12 15.33 -18.03
C VAL A 26 -15.84 14.53 -17.83
N TYR A 27 -15.12 14.82 -16.74
CA TYR A 27 -13.88 14.13 -16.40
C TYR A 27 -14.09 13.13 -15.28
N LYS A 28 -13.40 11.99 -15.40
CA LYS A 28 -13.44 10.88 -14.45
C LYS A 28 -12.02 10.56 -14.01
N PHE A 29 -11.77 10.67 -12.71
CA PHE A 29 -10.48 10.30 -12.12
C PHE A 29 -10.65 9.21 -11.07
N GLU A 30 -9.71 8.28 -11.06
CA GLU A 30 -9.50 7.34 -9.96
C GLU A 30 -8.57 7.98 -8.94
N VAL A 31 -9.02 8.08 -7.68
CA VAL A 31 -8.30 8.77 -6.60
C VAL A 31 -8.21 7.86 -5.39
N PHE A 32 -7.02 7.75 -4.80
CA PHE A 32 -6.79 7.01 -3.57
C PHE A 32 -6.66 7.96 -2.39
N ALA A 33 -7.60 7.89 -1.46
CA ALA A 33 -7.68 8.83 -0.33
C ALA A 33 -8.25 8.16 0.93
N PRO A 34 -7.97 8.67 2.12
CA PRO A 34 -8.59 8.16 3.34
C PRO A 34 -10.09 8.49 3.32
N ASN A 35 -10.49 9.73 3.01
CA ASN A 35 -11.88 10.20 3.10
C ASN A 35 -12.36 10.84 1.79
N PHE A 36 -13.68 10.95 1.61
CA PHE A 36 -14.28 11.53 0.41
C PHE A 36 -13.93 13.03 0.24
N VAL A 37 -13.75 13.77 1.33
CA VAL A 37 -13.31 15.18 1.31
C VAL A 37 -11.91 15.31 0.71
N VAL A 38 -10.98 14.44 1.15
CA VAL A 38 -9.62 14.40 0.60
C VAL A 38 -9.64 13.95 -0.87
N ALA A 39 -10.52 13.03 -1.23
CA ALA A 39 -10.69 12.61 -2.62
C ALA A 39 -11.13 13.78 -3.53
N LYS A 40 -12.11 14.59 -3.11
CA LYS A 40 -12.53 15.80 -3.84
C LYS A 40 -11.40 16.82 -3.96
N SER A 41 -10.64 17.05 -2.90
CA SER A 41 -9.48 17.95 -2.93
C SER A 41 -8.42 17.50 -3.95
N ARG A 42 -8.10 16.20 -3.97
CA ARG A 42 -7.15 15.62 -4.94
C ARG A 42 -7.67 15.69 -6.37
N PHE A 43 -8.96 15.43 -6.58
CA PHE A 43 -9.61 15.60 -7.88
C PHE A 43 -9.45 17.04 -8.40
N TRP A 44 -9.72 18.04 -7.57
CA TRP A 44 -9.55 19.44 -7.95
C TRP A 44 -8.10 19.82 -8.23
N ARG A 45 -7.14 19.24 -7.50
CA ARG A 45 -5.72 19.41 -7.83
C ARG A 45 -5.40 18.89 -9.23
N MET A 46 -5.93 17.72 -9.60
CA MET A 46 -5.72 17.16 -10.94
C MET A 46 -6.41 17.98 -12.04
N MET A 47 -7.65 18.40 -11.81
CA MET A 47 -8.40 19.28 -12.73
C MET A 47 -7.65 20.60 -12.98
N LYS A 48 -7.07 21.19 -11.93
CA LYS A 48 -6.27 22.42 -12.06
C LYS A 48 -4.99 22.20 -12.88
N ILE A 49 -4.28 21.09 -12.66
CA ILE A 49 -3.01 20.82 -13.34
C ILE A 49 -3.25 20.48 -14.82
N LYS A 50 -4.21 19.60 -15.11
CA LYS A 50 -4.43 19.07 -16.46
C LYS A 50 -5.34 19.96 -17.31
N ASN A 51 -6.43 20.43 -16.73
CA ASN A 51 -7.52 21.06 -17.47
C ASN A 51 -7.63 22.56 -17.16
N LYS A 52 -6.83 23.08 -16.23
CA LYS A 52 -6.80 24.48 -15.80
C LYS A 52 -8.13 24.98 -15.18
N VAL A 53 -9.02 24.06 -14.79
CA VAL A 53 -10.29 24.38 -14.13
C VAL A 53 -10.08 24.46 -12.62
N LYS A 54 -10.62 25.52 -11.99
CA LYS A 54 -10.60 25.70 -10.53
C LYS A 54 -11.87 25.12 -9.91
N ALA A 55 -11.79 24.79 -8.62
CA ALA A 55 -12.95 24.30 -7.87
C ALA A 55 -14.13 25.30 -7.80
N THR A 56 -13.88 26.59 -8.00
CA THR A 56 -14.92 27.64 -8.03
C THR A 56 -15.73 27.66 -9.31
N HIS A 57 -15.17 27.13 -10.41
CA HIS A 57 -15.79 27.16 -11.74
C HIS A 57 -16.24 25.77 -12.18
N GLY A 58 -16.40 24.83 -11.25
CA GLY A 58 -16.83 23.50 -11.62
C GLY A 58 -17.48 22.74 -10.48
N ASP A 59 -18.19 21.70 -10.90
CA ASP A 59 -19.06 20.93 -10.03
C ASP A 59 -18.62 19.47 -9.99
N VAL A 60 -18.68 18.90 -8.79
CA VAL A 60 -18.44 17.47 -8.59
C VAL A 60 -19.78 16.74 -8.71
N LEU A 61 -19.95 15.99 -9.81
CA LEU A 61 -21.18 15.25 -10.09
C LEU A 61 -21.34 14.03 -9.19
N SER A 62 -20.26 13.28 -8.97
CA SER A 62 -20.32 12.02 -8.22
C SER A 62 -18.99 11.68 -7.55
N CYS A 63 -19.04 11.22 -6.30
CA CYS A 63 -17.92 10.60 -5.60
C CYS A 63 -18.35 9.22 -5.11
N LYS A 64 -17.93 8.16 -5.81
CA LYS A 64 -18.28 6.77 -5.46
C LYS A 64 -17.05 6.03 -4.96
N VAL A 65 -17.22 5.18 -3.95
CA VAL A 65 -16.16 4.27 -3.51
C VAL A 65 -16.18 3.04 -4.40
N VAL A 66 -15.05 2.72 -5.02
CA VAL A 66 -14.89 1.52 -5.86
C VAL A 66 -14.21 0.44 -5.01
N LYS A 67 -14.78 -0.75 -5.02
CA LYS A 67 -14.22 -1.94 -4.36
C LYS A 67 -13.75 -2.92 -5.43
N ASP A 68 -12.66 -3.62 -5.15
CA ASP A 68 -12.20 -4.71 -6.02
C ASP A 68 -13.20 -5.88 -5.93
N ALA A 69 -13.58 -6.42 -7.09
CA ALA A 69 -14.65 -7.42 -7.18
C ALA A 69 -14.23 -8.82 -6.71
N LYS A 70 -12.95 -9.19 -6.88
CA LYS A 70 -12.44 -10.52 -6.54
C LYS A 70 -11.28 -10.39 -5.56
N LEU A 71 -11.32 -11.17 -4.48
CA LEU A 71 -10.24 -11.26 -3.48
C LEU A 71 -9.16 -12.24 -3.97
N VAL A 72 -8.45 -11.87 -5.02
CA VAL A 72 -7.36 -12.67 -5.59
C VAL A 72 -6.09 -11.84 -5.59
N ALA A 73 -4.98 -12.43 -5.14
CA ALA A 73 -3.68 -11.78 -5.19
C ALA A 73 -3.27 -11.55 -6.66
N ARG A 74 -2.93 -10.30 -6.99
CA ARG A 74 -2.52 -9.86 -8.31
C ARG A 74 -1.26 -9.01 -8.19
N ASN A 75 -0.53 -8.90 -9.29
CA ASN A 75 0.57 -7.95 -9.39
C ASN A 75 0.02 -6.63 -9.92
N TYR A 76 0.43 -5.54 -9.29
CA TYR A 76 0.02 -4.18 -9.64
C TYR A 76 1.23 -3.33 -9.98
N LEU A 77 1.17 -2.65 -11.12
CA LEU A 77 2.04 -1.53 -11.46
C LEU A 77 1.44 -0.27 -10.84
N VAL A 78 2.20 0.40 -10.00
CA VAL A 78 1.85 1.70 -9.44
C VAL A 78 2.86 2.71 -9.99
N ASP A 79 2.37 3.59 -10.85
CA ASP A 79 3.15 4.70 -11.39
C ASP A 79 2.90 5.95 -10.55
N ILE A 80 3.98 6.48 -9.99
CA ILE A 80 3.93 7.48 -8.93
C ILE A 80 4.88 8.61 -9.26
N ALA A 81 4.43 9.84 -9.10
CA ALA A 81 5.30 10.99 -9.01
C ALA A 81 5.34 11.46 -7.57
N TYR A 82 6.54 11.79 -7.08
CA TYR A 82 6.68 12.38 -5.77
C TYR A 82 7.66 13.54 -5.80
N TYR A 83 7.47 14.48 -4.88
CA TYR A 83 8.39 15.58 -4.68
C TYR A 83 9.48 15.20 -3.68
N SER A 84 10.74 15.26 -4.12
CA SER A 84 11.94 15.16 -3.30
C SER A 84 12.46 16.56 -3.00
N GLN A 85 12.85 16.81 -1.74
CA GLN A 85 13.41 18.09 -1.33
C GLN A 85 14.73 18.42 -2.06
N ARG A 86 15.49 17.39 -2.47
CA ARG A 86 16.80 17.59 -3.11
C ARG A 86 16.72 17.71 -4.64
N CYS A 87 15.85 16.91 -5.27
CA CYS A 87 15.85 16.72 -6.72
C CYS A 87 14.57 17.22 -7.40
N GLY A 88 13.61 17.75 -6.63
CA GLY A 88 12.31 18.16 -7.16
C GLY A 88 11.41 16.97 -7.47
N TYR A 89 10.58 17.10 -8.51
CA TYR A 89 9.61 16.06 -8.87
C TYR A 89 10.28 14.90 -9.62
N THR A 90 10.13 13.69 -9.11
CA THR A 90 10.65 12.48 -9.75
C THR A 90 9.52 11.48 -9.95
N ARG A 91 9.44 10.90 -11.15
CA ARG A 91 8.53 9.81 -11.49
C ARG A 91 9.20 8.47 -11.24
N MET A 92 8.48 7.55 -10.61
CA MET A 92 8.95 6.21 -10.31
C MET A 92 7.82 5.22 -10.50
N VAL A 93 8.15 4.12 -11.17
CA VAL A 93 7.24 2.98 -11.32
C VAL A 93 7.64 1.93 -10.29
N LYS A 94 6.67 1.44 -9.52
CA LYS A 94 6.87 0.35 -8.57
C LYS A 94 5.84 -0.74 -8.82
N GLU A 95 6.27 -1.96 -8.59
CA GLU A 95 5.42 -3.14 -8.68
C GLU A 95 5.10 -3.60 -7.25
N PHE A 96 3.88 -4.05 -7.00
CA PHE A 96 3.45 -4.63 -5.71
C PHE A 96 2.54 -5.83 -5.94
N ARG A 97 2.59 -6.83 -5.05
CA ARG A 97 1.65 -7.95 -5.05
C ARG A 97 0.67 -7.76 -3.91
N ASP A 98 -0.61 -7.65 -4.23
CA ASP A 98 -1.67 -7.47 -3.23
C ASP A 98 -2.99 -8.06 -3.73
N VAL A 99 -3.95 -8.22 -2.83
CA VAL A 99 -5.33 -8.67 -3.10
C VAL A 99 -6.19 -7.52 -3.64
N SER A 100 -5.81 -6.27 -3.37
CA SER A 100 -6.58 -5.07 -3.75
C SER A 100 -5.71 -3.96 -4.33
N LYS A 101 -6.28 -3.13 -5.22
CA LYS A 101 -5.63 -1.90 -5.72
C LYS A 101 -5.31 -0.94 -4.58
N THR A 102 -6.24 -0.81 -3.62
CA THR A 102 -6.07 0.04 -2.43
C THR A 102 -4.92 -0.40 -1.55
N GLY A 103 -4.73 -1.71 -1.42
CA GLY A 103 -3.63 -2.29 -0.66
C GLY A 103 -2.30 -1.99 -1.34
N ALA A 104 -2.18 -2.26 -2.65
CA ALA A 104 -0.97 -2.00 -3.41
C ALA A 104 -0.55 -0.52 -3.36
N VAL A 105 -1.51 0.42 -3.51
CA VAL A 105 -1.24 1.85 -3.36
C VAL A 105 -0.81 2.19 -1.94
N SER A 106 -1.47 1.63 -0.91
CA SER A 106 -1.08 1.86 0.48
C SER A 106 0.35 1.38 0.76
N GLN A 107 0.73 0.21 0.27
CA GLN A 107 2.11 -0.29 0.34
C GLN A 107 3.07 0.69 -0.34
N ALA A 108 2.71 1.22 -1.51
CA ALA A 108 3.52 2.20 -2.22
C ALA A 108 3.75 3.50 -1.42
N TYR A 109 2.72 4.00 -0.72
CA TYR A 109 2.86 5.15 0.18
C TYR A 109 3.82 4.85 1.34
N HIS A 110 3.75 3.66 1.95
CA HIS A 110 4.67 3.26 3.02
C HIS A 110 6.12 3.13 2.52
N ASP A 111 6.30 2.56 1.33
CA ASP A 111 7.59 2.38 0.69
C ASP A 111 8.29 3.72 0.42
N LEU A 112 7.54 4.69 -0.12
CA LEU A 112 8.01 6.05 -0.37
C LEU A 112 8.28 6.84 0.92
N ALA A 113 7.44 6.66 1.94
CA ALA A 113 7.67 7.27 3.25
C ALA A 113 8.96 6.74 3.90
N SER A 114 9.24 5.44 3.77
CA SER A 114 10.43 4.83 4.37
C SER A 114 11.72 5.16 3.60
N ARG A 115 11.75 4.94 2.28
CA ARG A 115 12.98 5.07 1.49
C ARG A 115 13.28 6.51 1.09
N HIS A 116 12.25 7.26 0.71
CA HIS A 116 12.40 8.59 0.13
C HIS A 116 11.90 9.71 1.05
N ARG A 117 11.42 9.37 2.25
CA ARG A 117 10.83 10.31 3.22
C ARG A 117 9.72 11.17 2.60
N ALA A 118 9.04 10.63 1.59
CA ALA A 118 7.99 11.35 0.88
C ALA A 118 6.71 11.38 1.74
N ARG A 119 6.17 12.58 1.92
CA ARG A 119 4.93 12.80 2.70
C ARG A 119 3.69 12.60 1.83
N TYR A 120 2.57 12.25 2.46
CA TYR A 120 1.30 11.98 1.77
C TYR A 120 0.90 13.05 0.75
N HIS A 121 0.99 14.34 1.11
CA HIS A 121 0.58 15.46 0.23
C HIS A 121 1.47 15.62 -1.01
N ASN A 122 2.74 15.23 -0.92
CA ASN A 122 3.76 15.37 -1.97
C ASN A 122 3.78 14.21 -2.97
N ILE A 123 2.95 13.19 -2.75
CA ILE A 123 2.85 12.02 -3.62
C ILE A 123 1.62 12.15 -4.51
N GLU A 124 1.78 11.90 -5.80
CA GLU A 124 0.73 11.80 -6.80
C GLU A 124 0.76 10.40 -7.43
N VAL A 125 -0.37 9.71 -7.43
CA VAL A 125 -0.51 8.42 -8.13
C VAL A 125 -1.03 8.74 -9.54
N LEU A 126 -0.27 8.38 -10.56
CA LEU A 126 -0.63 8.64 -11.96
C LEU A 126 -1.51 7.53 -12.51
N CYS A 127 -1.10 6.29 -12.30
CA CYS A 127 -1.80 5.13 -12.84
C CYS A 127 -1.58 3.90 -11.95
N VAL A 128 -2.62 3.06 -11.85
CA VAL A 128 -2.57 1.76 -11.21
C VAL A 128 -3.09 0.72 -12.19
N LYS A 129 -2.21 -0.19 -12.63
CA LYS A 129 -2.54 -1.24 -13.60
C LYS A 129 -2.32 -2.60 -12.97
N SER A 130 -3.19 -3.57 -13.24
CA SER A 130 -2.90 -4.97 -12.94
C SER A 130 -2.03 -5.55 -14.05
N ILE A 131 -0.92 -6.18 -13.68
CA ILE A 131 0.05 -6.78 -14.59
C ILE A 131 -0.08 -8.32 -14.52
N PRO A 132 -0.03 -9.04 -15.65
CA PRO A 132 0.12 -10.49 -15.65
C PRO A 132 1.53 -10.92 -15.16
N ASP A 133 1.68 -12.19 -14.77
CA ASP A 133 2.94 -12.66 -14.16
C ASP A 133 4.16 -12.52 -15.08
N HIS A 134 4.02 -12.71 -16.40
CA HIS A 134 5.12 -12.65 -17.37
C HIS A 134 5.70 -11.25 -17.61
N GLU A 135 4.97 -10.19 -17.27
CA GLU A 135 5.38 -8.78 -17.47
C GLU A 135 6.07 -8.18 -16.24
N VAL A 136 6.12 -8.89 -15.11
CA VAL A 136 6.74 -8.43 -13.86
C VAL A 136 8.26 -8.36 -14.03
N LYS A 137 8.84 -7.18 -13.74
CA LYS A 137 10.28 -6.96 -13.90
C LYS A 137 11.06 -7.13 -12.60
N HIS A 138 10.42 -6.93 -11.44
CA HIS A 138 11.10 -7.03 -10.15
C HIS A 138 11.21 -8.47 -9.63
N LEU A 139 12.44 -8.92 -9.39
CA LEU A 139 12.76 -10.25 -8.84
C LEU A 139 12.05 -10.55 -7.51
N SER A 140 11.92 -9.52 -6.66
CA SER A 140 11.25 -9.64 -5.35
C SER A 140 9.77 -10.01 -5.46
N ILE A 141 9.15 -9.77 -6.61
CA ILE A 141 7.75 -10.11 -6.87
C ILE A 141 7.66 -11.37 -7.72
N ALA A 142 8.57 -11.53 -8.69
CA ALA A 142 8.65 -12.71 -9.54
C ALA A 142 8.83 -14.01 -8.74
N GLN A 143 9.52 -13.97 -7.59
CA GLN A 143 9.67 -15.14 -6.71
C GLN A 143 8.34 -15.73 -6.19
N TYR A 144 7.24 -14.96 -6.21
CA TYR A 144 5.92 -15.41 -5.74
C TYR A 144 5.06 -16.03 -6.85
N HIS A 145 5.59 -16.16 -8.06
CA HIS A 145 4.91 -16.87 -9.13
C HIS A 145 4.96 -18.38 -8.88
N ALA A 146 3.89 -19.07 -9.27
CA ALA A 146 3.67 -20.48 -8.96
C ALA A 146 4.84 -21.45 -9.27
N PRO A 147 5.62 -21.30 -10.37
CA PRO A 147 6.70 -22.25 -10.66
C PRO A 147 7.97 -22.04 -9.82
N THR A 148 8.13 -20.90 -9.13
CA THR A 148 9.41 -20.51 -8.51
C THR A 148 9.33 -20.35 -6.99
N CYS A 149 8.12 -20.36 -6.39
CA CYS A 149 7.93 -20.10 -4.96
C CYS A 149 8.61 -21.20 -4.10
N PRO A 150 9.77 -20.93 -3.47
CA PRO A 150 10.43 -21.90 -2.63
C PRO A 150 9.61 -21.99 -1.34
N SER A 151 9.04 -23.14 -1.03
CA SER A 151 8.24 -23.39 0.19
C SER A 151 9.06 -23.35 1.50
N ARG A 152 10.24 -22.72 1.51
CA ARG A 152 11.17 -22.72 2.64
C ARG A 152 10.70 -21.81 3.77
N SER A 153 9.96 -22.44 4.66
CA SER A 153 9.90 -22.26 6.12
C SER A 153 10.32 -20.88 6.65
N CYS A 154 9.34 -20.05 6.99
CA CYS A 154 9.56 -19.01 7.98
C CYS A 154 10.06 -19.67 9.27
N SER A 155 11.28 -19.36 9.70
CA SER A 155 11.64 -19.50 11.10
C SER A 155 10.66 -18.66 11.89
N ALA A 156 9.73 -19.31 12.59
CA ALA A 156 8.72 -18.63 13.37
C ALA A 156 9.42 -17.85 14.48
N ALA A 157 9.63 -16.55 14.27
CA ALA A 157 10.02 -15.65 15.34
C ALA A 157 8.90 -15.74 16.39
N LEU A 158 9.18 -16.36 17.53
CA LEU A 158 8.28 -16.43 18.66
C LEU A 158 7.89 -14.98 19.02
N ARG A 159 6.68 -14.57 18.67
CA ARG A 159 6.10 -13.35 19.22
C ARG A 159 6.12 -13.53 20.73
N GLN A 160 6.78 -12.63 21.43
CA GLN A 160 6.60 -12.57 22.88
C GLN A 160 5.09 -12.44 23.12
N PRO A 161 4.49 -13.31 23.95
CA PRO A 161 3.11 -13.12 24.34
C PRO A 161 2.97 -11.72 24.93
N ALA A 162 1.81 -11.08 24.73
CA ALA A 162 1.55 -9.75 25.26
C ALA A 162 1.99 -9.68 26.73
N ARG A 163 2.58 -8.55 27.13
CA ARG A 163 3.10 -8.23 28.48
C ARG A 163 2.02 -8.22 29.59
N THR A 164 1.04 -9.12 29.53
CA THR A 164 0.02 -9.37 30.55
C THR A 164 0.12 -10.77 31.14
N ALA A 165 1.11 -11.58 30.75
CA ALA A 165 1.44 -12.79 31.51
C ALA A 165 2.27 -12.37 32.74
N PRO A 166 1.77 -12.47 33.98
CA PRO A 166 2.64 -12.42 35.14
C PRO A 166 3.61 -13.59 34.99
N TYR A 167 4.91 -13.29 34.97
CA TYR A 167 6.03 -14.22 35.09
C TYR A 167 5.67 -15.69 34.80
N SER A 168 5.59 -16.09 33.52
CA SER A 168 5.45 -17.51 33.22
C SER A 168 6.82 -18.15 33.39
N SER A 169 7.01 -18.92 34.47
CA SER A 169 8.16 -19.79 34.70
C SER A 169 8.17 -20.95 33.71
N ARG A 170 8.30 -20.67 32.40
CA ARG A 170 8.58 -21.70 31.41
C ARG A 170 10.09 -21.78 31.23
N ARG A 171 10.71 -22.68 32.01
CA ARG A 171 12.04 -23.22 31.67
C ARG A 171 11.99 -23.70 30.22
N THR A 172 12.78 -23.10 29.36
CA THR A 172 13.12 -23.69 28.08
C THR A 172 13.77 -25.06 28.34
N ARG A 173 13.40 -26.07 27.53
CA ARG A 173 13.85 -27.47 27.69
C ARG A 173 15.37 -27.67 27.61
N SER A 174 16.15 -26.63 27.30
CA SER A 174 17.61 -26.65 27.33
C SER A 174 18.22 -26.70 28.74
N ALA A 175 17.45 -26.43 29.80
CA ALA A 175 17.94 -26.45 31.18
C ALA A 175 17.85 -27.82 31.90
N LEU A 176 17.29 -28.85 31.25
CA LEU A 176 17.10 -30.18 31.86
C LEU A 176 18.26 -31.16 31.60
N TRP A 177 19.18 -30.84 30.68
CA TRP A 177 20.37 -31.64 30.42
C TRP A 177 21.45 -31.45 31.50
N TRP A 178 21.65 -30.24 32.00
CA TRP A 178 22.69 -29.93 32.99
C TRP A 178 22.46 -30.53 34.39
N ARG A 179 21.21 -30.81 34.79
CA ARG A 179 20.92 -31.38 36.12
C ARG A 179 21.13 -32.90 36.21
N LYS A 180 21.23 -33.62 35.10
CA LYS A 180 21.47 -35.07 35.13
C LYS A 180 22.96 -35.44 35.08
N GLU A 181 23.82 -34.59 34.51
CA GLU A 181 25.27 -34.80 34.55
C GLU A 181 25.86 -34.50 35.95
N CYS A 182 25.34 -33.49 36.65
CA CYS A 182 25.92 -33.03 37.92
C CYS A 182 25.67 -34.00 39.10
N VAL A 183 24.57 -34.75 39.09
CA VAL A 183 24.26 -35.77 40.12
C VAL A 183 25.12 -37.04 39.95
N ARG A 184 25.72 -37.26 38.76
CA ARG A 184 26.57 -38.42 38.51
C ARG A 184 28.04 -38.25 38.95
N VAL A 185 28.47 -37.01 39.19
CA VAL A 185 29.84 -36.67 39.65
C VAL A 185 29.95 -36.64 41.18
N LEU A 186 28.84 -36.53 41.91
CA LEU A 186 28.83 -36.47 43.39
C LEU A 186 28.60 -37.84 44.10
N LEU A 187 28.56 -38.94 43.35
CA LEU A 187 28.44 -40.32 43.88
C LEU A 187 29.66 -41.20 43.53
N ARG A 188 30.81 -40.57 43.29
CA ARG A 188 32.13 -41.22 43.26
C ARG A 188 33.11 -40.43 44.14
N CYS A 189 32.83 -40.47 45.44
CA CYS A 189 33.79 -40.45 46.55
C CYS A 189 33.27 -41.46 47.56
#